data_AF-A0A377TME4-F1
#
_entry.id   AF-A0A377TME4-F1
#
_cell.length_a   1.000
_cell.length_b   1.000
_cell.length_c   1.000
_cell.angle_alpha   90.00
_cell.angle_beta   90.00
_cell.angle_gamma   90.00
#
_symmetry.space_group_name_H-M   'P 1'
#
loop_
_entity.id
_entity.type
_entity.pdbx_description
1 polymer ?
#
loop_
_entity_poly.entity_id
_entity_poly.type
_entity_poly.pdbx_seq_one_letter_code
_entity_poly.pdbx_strand_id
1 'polypeptide(L)'
;MAADYPSLNLGQSVMVYCYQLASLMQQTAPAAAAADHHQLQALRTRTLALLSRLGVEDDAKLADWLSQRLGLLQQRDTAMLHRLLHDIEKNLPE
;
A
#
# COMPACT_ATOMS: atom_id res chain seq x y z
N MET A 1 36.42 17.46 -2.07
CA MET A 1 37.32 17.96 -3.12
C MET A 1 36.47 18.78 -4.08
N ALA A 2 36.46 20.11 -3.92
CA ALA A 2 35.82 21.02 -4.88
C ALA A 2 36.79 21.19 -6.06
N ALA A 3 36.27 21.15 -7.30
CA ALA A 3 37.11 21.29 -8.49
C ALA A 3 37.60 22.74 -8.65
N ASP A 4 38.87 22.91 -9.00
CA ASP A 4 39.60 24.19 -9.15
C ASP A 4 39.11 25.09 -10.32
N TYR A 5 38.04 24.70 -11.04
CA TYR A 5 37.44 25.48 -12.13
C TYR A 5 35.91 25.30 -12.15
N PRO A 6 35.12 26.19 -11.52
CA PRO A 6 33.69 26.00 -11.30
C PRO A 6 32.79 26.50 -12.45
N SER A 7 33.32 26.83 -13.63
CA SER A 7 32.52 27.36 -14.74
C SER A 7 31.89 26.23 -15.56
N LEU A 8 30.55 26.15 -15.57
CA LEU A 8 29.82 25.29 -16.50
C LEU A 8 29.60 26.02 -17.83
N ASN A 9 29.77 25.31 -18.95
CA ASN A 9 29.28 25.81 -20.23
C ASN A 9 27.74 25.83 -20.24
N LEU A 10 27.14 26.65 -21.10
CA LEU A 10 25.68 26.82 -21.22
C LEU A 10 24.93 25.47 -21.26
N GLY A 11 25.41 24.50 -22.05
CA GLY A 11 24.78 23.18 -22.14
C GLY A 11 24.80 22.40 -20.81
N GLN A 12 25.90 22.50 -20.06
CA GLN A 12 26.02 21.87 -18.74
C GLN A 12 25.13 22.57 -17.71
N SER A 13 25.07 23.91 -17.74
CA SER A 13 24.21 24.69 -16.84
C SER A 13 22.74 24.35 -17.06
N VAL A 14 22.30 24.27 -18.32
CA VAL A 14 20.92 23.86 -18.66
C VAL A 14 20.64 22.44 -18.19
N MET A 15 21.56 21.50 -18.41
CA MET A 15 21.40 20.11 -17.95
C MET A 15 21.23 20.03 -16.42
N VAL A 16 22.09 20.73 -15.66
CA VAL A 16 22.04 20.75 -14.19
C VAL A 16 20.76 21.40 -13.67
N TYR A 17 20.27 22.46 -14.33
CA TYR A 17 18.98 23.07 -14.01
C TYR A 17 17.80 22.13 -14.34
N CYS A 18 17.77 21.54 -15.53
CA CYS A 18 16.73 20.59 -15.91
C CYS A 18 16.68 19.39 -14.97
N TYR A 19 17.83 18.86 -14.56
CA TYR A 19 17.90 17.75 -13.62
C TYR A 19 17.34 18.12 -12.24
N GLN A 20 17.70 19.28 -11.70
CA GLN A 20 17.19 19.75 -10.41
C GLN A 20 15.69 20.05 -10.45
N LEU A 21 15.19 20.62 -11.56
CA LEU A 21 13.77 20.94 -11.72
C LEU A 21 12.92 19.71 -12.05
N ALA A 22 13.49 18.66 -12.65
CA ALA A 22 12.77 17.42 -12.95
C ALA A 22 12.18 16.77 -11.69
N SER A 23 12.86 16.88 -10.54
CA SER A 23 12.33 16.42 -9.25
C SER A 23 11.07 17.16 -8.80
N LEU A 24 10.87 18.41 -9.21
CA LEU A 24 9.64 19.18 -8.95
C LEU A 24 8.51 18.81 -9.90
N MET A 25 8.85 18.35 -11.11
CA MET A 25 7.89 17.88 -12.10
C MET A 25 7.34 16.48 -11.80
N GLN A 26 8.00 15.71 -10.92
CA GLN A 26 7.42 14.49 -10.37
C GLN A 26 6.20 14.87 -9.52
N GLN A 27 5.03 14.89 -10.16
CA GLN A 27 3.76 14.94 -9.45
C GLN A 27 3.74 13.79 -8.46
N THR A 28 3.89 14.12 -7.19
CA THR A 28 3.75 13.16 -6.11
C THR A 28 2.31 12.68 -6.17
N ALA A 29 2.11 11.37 -6.32
CA ALA A 29 0.78 10.80 -6.32
C ALA A 29 0.03 11.29 -5.07
N PRO A 30 -1.26 11.66 -5.18
CA PRO A 30 -2.03 12.14 -4.04
C PRO A 30 -1.94 11.13 -2.91
N ALA A 31 -1.72 11.63 -1.69
CA ALA A 31 -1.64 10.79 -0.50
C ALA A 31 -2.91 9.94 -0.42
N ALA A 32 -2.73 8.62 -0.38
CA ALA A 32 -3.84 7.70 -0.37
C ALA A 32 -4.67 7.88 0.90
N ALA A 33 -5.99 7.85 0.74
CA ALA A 33 -6.93 8.02 1.84
C ALA A 33 -6.74 6.91 2.90
N ALA A 34 -6.70 7.31 4.16
CA ALA A 34 -6.74 6.39 5.29
C ALA A 34 -8.03 5.55 5.22
N ALA A 35 -7.94 4.27 5.56
CA ALA A 35 -9.10 3.41 5.57
C ALA A 35 -10.07 3.79 6.70
N ASP A 36 -11.37 3.68 6.41
CA ASP A 36 -12.43 3.85 7.39
C ASP A 36 -12.33 2.75 8.47
N HIS A 37 -12.36 3.16 9.74
CA HIS A 37 -12.16 2.25 10.87
C HIS A 37 -13.22 1.14 10.93
N HIS A 38 -14.48 1.46 10.60
CA HIS A 38 -15.57 0.49 10.59
C HIS A 38 -15.38 -0.53 9.45
N GLN A 39 -14.92 -0.08 8.27
CA GLN A 39 -14.59 -0.99 7.17
C GLN A 39 -13.42 -1.92 7.52
N LEU A 40 -12.36 -1.40 8.15
CA LEU A 40 -11.25 -2.22 8.62
C LEU A 40 -11.68 -3.27 9.64
N GLN A 41 -12.54 -2.90 10.60
CA GLN A 41 -13.07 -3.83 11.58
C GLN A 41 -13.92 -4.92 10.92
N ALA A 42 -14.81 -4.54 10.00
CA ALA A 42 -15.62 -5.49 9.24
C ALA A 42 -14.75 -6.46 8.42
N LEU A 43 -13.68 -5.95 7.81
CA LEU A 43 -12.72 -6.77 7.06
C LEU A 43 -12.04 -7.78 7.97
N ARG A 44 -11.53 -7.36 9.13
CA ARG A 44 -10.91 -8.24 10.13
C ARG A 44 -11.84 -9.36 10.56
N THR A 45 -13.08 -9.04 10.93
CA THR A 45 -14.06 -10.03 11.36
C THR A 45 -14.34 -11.05 10.27
N ARG A 46 -14.52 -10.60 9.02
CA ARG A 46 -14.73 -11.50 7.87
C ARG A 46 -13.53 -12.39 7.61
N THR A 47 -12.32 -11.85 7.70
CA THR A 47 -11.12 -12.68 7.51
C THR A 47 -10.97 -13.75 8.58
N LEU A 48 -11.25 -13.43 9.85
CA LEU A 48 -11.23 -14.43 10.92
C LEU A 48 -12.27 -15.53 10.70
N ALA A 49 -13.49 -15.17 10.30
CA ALA A 49 -14.52 -16.14 9.96
C ALA A 49 -14.10 -17.04 8.79
N LEU A 50 -13.42 -16.48 7.78
CA LEU A 50 -12.89 -17.24 6.66
C LEU A 50 -11.78 -18.21 7.09
N LEU A 51 -10.88 -17.80 8.01
CA LEU A 51 -9.82 -18.67 8.54
C LEU A 51 -10.41 -19.88 9.27
N SER A 52 -11.45 -19.68 10.09
CA SER A 52 -12.19 -20.80 10.70
C SER A 52 -12.86 -21.69 9.66
N ARG A 53 -13.52 -21.12 8.65
CA ARG A 53 -14.16 -21.91 7.59
C ARG A 53 -13.15 -22.74 6.77
N LEU A 54 -11.92 -22.25 6.65
CA LEU A 54 -10.82 -22.96 5.97
C LEU A 54 -10.10 -23.98 6.87
N GLY A 55 -10.43 -24.06 8.17
CA GLY A 55 -9.76 -24.94 9.13
C GLY A 55 -8.32 -24.53 9.44
N VAL A 56 -8.00 -23.23 9.31
CA VAL A 56 -6.65 -22.65 9.58
C VAL A 56 -6.64 -21.85 10.88
N GLU A 57 -7.69 -21.95 11.69
CA GLU A 57 -7.84 -21.18 12.94
C GLU A 57 -6.82 -21.52 14.02
N ASP A 58 -6.24 -22.73 13.99
CA ASP A 58 -5.17 -23.14 14.90
C ASP A 58 -3.83 -22.42 14.62
N ASP A 59 -3.66 -21.82 13.45
CA ASP A 59 -2.48 -20.99 13.14
C ASP A 59 -2.64 -19.58 13.71
N ALA A 60 -2.51 -19.49 15.03
CA ALA A 60 -2.59 -18.23 15.76
C ALA A 60 -1.55 -17.20 15.31
N LYS A 61 -0.38 -17.64 14.80
CA LYS A 61 0.66 -16.74 14.29
C LYS A 61 0.21 -16.08 12.99
N LEU A 62 -0.38 -16.86 12.09
CA LEU A 62 -0.94 -16.36 10.86
C LEU A 62 -2.10 -15.40 11.14
N ALA A 63 -3.03 -15.78 12.01
CA ALA A 63 -4.19 -14.96 12.37
C ALA A 63 -3.77 -13.60 12.96
N ASP A 64 -2.81 -13.60 13.89
CA ASP A 64 -2.28 -12.38 14.50
C ASP A 64 -1.54 -11.49 13.48
N TRP A 65 -0.65 -12.08 12.68
CA TRP A 65 0.05 -11.37 11.60
C TRP A 65 -0.94 -10.70 10.64
N LEU A 66 -1.98 -11.42 10.25
CA LEU A 66 -2.99 -10.94 9.29
C LEU A 66 -3.81 -9.80 9.91
N SER A 67 -4.23 -9.92 11.17
CA SER A 67 -4.93 -8.86 11.91
C SER A 67 -4.10 -7.57 11.99
N GLN A 68 -2.80 -7.68 12.28
CA GLN A 68 -1.88 -6.55 12.32
C GLN A 68 -1.75 -5.89 10.94
N ARG A 69 -1.55 -6.68 9.88
CA ARG A 69 -1.38 -6.18 8.51
C ARG A 69 -2.64 -5.51 7.98
N LEU A 70 -3.82 -6.05 8.26
CA LEU A 70 -5.10 -5.41 7.89
C LEU A 70 -5.24 -4.02 8.51
N GLY A 71 -4.69 -3.80 9.71
CA GLY A 71 -4.72 -2.50 10.38
C GLY A 71 -3.90 -1.39 9.72
N LEU A 72 -3.04 -1.72 8.75
CA LEU A 72 -2.18 -0.76 8.04
C LEU A 72 -2.71 -0.41 6.65
N LEU A 73 -3.85 -0.96 6.25
CA LEU A 73 -4.36 -0.81 4.89
C LEU A 73 -4.93 0.58 4.64
N GLN A 74 -4.77 1.01 3.39
CA GLN A 74 -5.40 2.22 2.87
C GLN A 74 -6.82 1.91 2.38
N GLN A 75 -7.64 2.95 2.20
CA GLN A 75 -9.04 2.81 1.85
C GLN A 75 -9.27 1.99 0.58
N ARG A 76 -8.45 2.22 -0.45
CA ARG A 76 -8.52 1.50 -1.73
C ARG A 76 -8.30 0.00 -1.54
N ASP A 77 -7.28 -0.37 -0.79
CA ASP A 77 -6.88 -1.77 -0.63
C ASP A 77 -7.88 -2.51 0.28
N THR A 78 -8.43 -1.82 1.28
CA THR A 78 -9.52 -2.33 2.13
C THR A 78 -10.76 -2.70 1.29
N ALA A 79 -11.16 -1.83 0.35
CA ALA A 79 -12.28 -2.09 -0.54
C ALA A 79 -12.00 -3.27 -1.48
N MET A 80 -10.79 -3.37 -2.04
CA MET A 80 -10.40 -4.47 -2.91
C MET A 80 -10.38 -5.82 -2.17
N LEU A 81 -9.88 -5.85 -0.93
CA LEU A 81 -9.88 -7.07 -0.12
C LEU A 81 -11.29 -7.51 0.28
N HIS A 82 -12.20 -6.58 0.55
CA HIS A 82 -13.60 -6.93 0.78
C HIS A 82 -14.23 -7.65 -0.42
N ARG A 83 -13.92 -7.19 -1.64
CA ARG A 83 -14.37 -7.84 -2.88
C ARG A 83 -13.73 -9.22 -3.03
N LEU A 84 -12.43 -9.33 -2.80
CA LEU A 84 -11.71 -10.60 -2.87
C LEU A 84 -12.28 -11.63 -1.88
N LEU A 85 -12.50 -11.25 -0.61
CA LEU A 85 -13.09 -12.15 0.39
C LEU A 85 -14.50 -12.59 -0.02
N HIS A 86 -15.30 -11.67 -0.58
CA HIS A 86 -16.62 -12.02 -1.10
C HIS A 86 -16.54 -13.06 -2.24
N ASP A 87 -15.63 -12.85 -3.19
CA ASP A 87 -15.44 -13.78 -4.30
C ASP A 87 -14.92 -15.15 -3.79
N ILE A 88 -14.03 -15.18 -2.80
CA ILE A 88 -13.58 -16.43 -2.16
C ILE A 88 -14.75 -17.13 -1.47
N GLU A 89 -15.48 -16.45 -0.60
CA GLU A 89 -16.62 -17.00 0.16
C GLU A 89 -17.68 -17.63 -0.76
N LYS A 90 -17.93 -17.00 -1.92
CA LYS A 90 -18.86 -17.49 -2.96
C LYS A 90 -18.40 -18.78 -3.63
N ASN A 91 -17.09 -18.99 -3.74
CA ASN A 91 -16.52 -20.17 -4.40
C ASN A 91 -16.19 -21.31 -3.42
N LEU A 92 -16.26 -21.09 -2.11
CA LEU A 92 -16.10 -22.17 -1.14
C LEU A 92 -17.38 -23.03 -1.09
N PRO A 93 -17.25 -24.37 -1.11
CA PRO A 93 -18.38 -25.26 -0.86
C PRO A 93 -18.94 -25.04 0.56
N GLU A 94 -20.25 -25.27 0.73
CA GLU A 94 -20.91 -25.21 2.05
C GLU A 94 -20.33 -26.24 3.03
#